data_AF-A0A6N2D6I5-F1
#
_entry.id   AF-A0A6N2D6I5-F1
#
_cell.length_a   1.000
_cell.length_b   1.000
_cell.length_c   1.000
_cell.angle_alpha   90.00
_cell.angle_beta   90.00
_cell.angle_gamma   90.00
#
_symmetry.space_group_name_H-M   'P 1'
#
loop_
_entity.id
_entity.type
_entity.pdbx_description
1 polymer ?
#
loop_
_entity_poly.entity_id
_entity_poly.type
_entity_poly.pdbx_seq_one_letter_code
_entity_poly.pdbx_strand_id
1 'polypeptide(L)'
;MAPSLTLLGTGTALPHPQRGPTAGLLQTPDARVLLDCGSGTLQKAAAAGADLFSLDALLLTHVHLDHLADLLPLAFALSIPRIERSAPLQVILSHEALRTWNRLQDALDPWLTPPATNLTLRPLHPGEDLHTLG
;
A
#
# COMPACT_ATOMS: atom_id res chain seq x y z
N MET A 1 14.03 17.26 3.16
CA MET A 1 14.79 16.01 2.95
C MET A 1 14.98 15.81 1.46
N ALA A 2 16.13 15.33 0.95
CA ALA A 2 16.22 15.00 -0.47
C ALA A 2 15.31 13.79 -0.79
N PRO A 3 14.74 13.67 -2.01
CA PRO A 3 14.01 12.48 -2.41
C PRO A 3 14.87 11.21 -2.32
N SER A 4 14.30 10.12 -1.81
CA SER A 4 14.97 8.83 -1.66
C SER A 4 14.04 7.68 -1.97
N LEU A 5 14.57 6.62 -2.59
CA LEU A 5 13.86 5.37 -2.84
C LEU A 5 14.56 4.22 -2.11
N THR A 6 13.87 3.62 -1.14
CA THR A 6 14.33 2.42 -0.44
C THR A 6 13.70 1.19 -1.08
N LEU A 7 14.51 0.29 -1.61
CA LEU A 7 14.02 -0.98 -2.16
C LEU A 7 13.75 -1.97 -1.02
N LEU A 8 12.47 -2.26 -0.79
CA LEU A 8 12.03 -3.19 0.26
C LEU A 8 12.04 -4.62 -0.25
N GLY A 9 11.77 -4.82 -1.54
CA GLY A 9 11.94 -6.12 -2.16
C GLY A 9 12.17 -6.03 -3.66
N THR A 10 12.91 -7.02 -4.14
CA THR A 10 13.50 -7.08 -5.49
C THR A 10 13.50 -8.52 -6.01
N GLY A 11 12.61 -9.35 -5.44
CA GLY A 11 12.41 -10.74 -5.81
C GLY A 11 11.26 -10.88 -6.81
N THR A 12 10.68 -12.09 -6.85
CA THR A 12 9.54 -12.45 -7.69
C THR A 12 8.44 -13.03 -6.81
N ALA A 13 7.38 -13.57 -7.42
CA ALA A 13 6.39 -14.38 -6.72
C ALA A 13 6.96 -15.64 -6.04
N LEU A 14 8.16 -16.09 -6.43
CA LEU A 14 8.81 -17.25 -5.81
C LEU A 14 9.40 -16.88 -4.43
N PRO A 15 9.05 -17.60 -3.36
CA PRO A 15 9.65 -17.39 -2.05
C PRO A 15 11.18 -17.50 -2.10
N HIS A 16 11.87 -16.53 -1.51
CA HIS A 16 13.32 -16.48 -1.50
C HIS A 16 13.84 -16.05 -0.12
N PRO A 17 14.88 -16.71 0.44
CA PRO A 17 15.31 -16.47 1.82
C PRO A 17 15.84 -15.05 2.07
N GLN A 18 16.31 -14.35 1.04
CA GLN A 18 16.93 -13.03 1.16
C GLN A 18 16.19 -11.92 0.40
N ARG A 19 15.21 -12.27 -0.43
CA ARG A 19 14.54 -11.33 -1.34
C ARG A 19 13.04 -11.48 -1.18
N GLY A 20 12.40 -10.41 -0.74
CA GLY A 20 10.94 -10.35 -0.76
C GLY A 20 10.46 -9.94 -2.16
N PRO A 21 9.17 -10.07 -2.43
CA PRO A 21 8.55 -9.58 -3.66
C PRO A 21 8.80 -8.10 -3.93
N THR A 22 8.52 -7.64 -5.15
CA THR A 22 8.70 -6.24 -5.55
C THR A 22 7.98 -5.29 -4.59
N ALA A 23 8.76 -4.40 -3.97
CA ALA A 23 8.23 -3.29 -3.18
C ALA A 23 9.27 -2.19 -3.02
N GLY A 24 8.82 -0.94 -3.01
CA GLY A 24 9.67 0.23 -2.79
C GLY A 24 9.01 1.27 -1.90
N LEU A 25 9.81 1.98 -1.10
CA LEU A 25 9.37 3.13 -0.31
C LEU A 25 10.01 4.40 -0.88
N LEU A 26 9.19 5.24 -1.50
CA LEU A 26 9.58 6.56 -1.98
C LEU A 26 9.30 7.58 -0.87
N GLN A 27 10.33 8.35 -0.49
CA GLN A 27 10.21 9.42 0.48
C GLN A 27 10.70 10.71 -0.15
N THR A 28 9.91 11.76 0.00
CA THR A 28 10.19 13.12 -0.45
C THR A 28 9.95 14.08 0.73
N PRO A 29 10.27 15.38 0.62
CA PRO A 29 9.82 16.35 1.62
C PRO A 29 8.31 16.29 1.89
N ASP A 30 7.52 16.03 0.84
CA ASP A 30 6.08 16.27 0.83
C ASP A 30 5.25 14.99 0.94
N ALA A 31 5.85 13.83 0.62
CA ALA A 31 5.12 12.57 0.53
C ALA A 31 5.96 11.34 0.86
N ARG A 32 5.29 10.33 1.42
CA ARG A 32 5.75 8.97 1.72
C ARG A 32 4.85 8.00 0.97
N VAL A 33 5.40 7.33 -0.04
CA VAL A 33 4.64 6.50 -0.97
C VAL A 33 5.20 5.09 -0.97
N LEU A 34 4.32 4.11 -0.77
CA LEU A 34 4.65 2.70 -0.93
C LEU A 34 4.31 2.27 -2.37
N LEU A 35 5.28 1.69 -3.07
CA LEU A 35 5.16 1.14 -4.41
C LEU A 35 5.04 -0.37 -4.29
N ASP A 36 3.88 -0.92 -4.61
CA ASP A 36 3.47 -2.30 -4.34
C ASP A 36 3.59 -2.72 -2.86
N CYS A 37 2.96 -3.83 -2.51
CA CYS A 37 2.81 -4.29 -1.13
C CYS A 37 2.73 -5.82 -1.07
N GLY A 38 3.74 -6.50 -1.60
CA GLY A 38 3.88 -7.95 -1.49
C GLY A 38 4.20 -8.42 -0.07
N SER A 39 4.17 -9.73 0.15
CA SER A 39 4.41 -10.31 1.48
C SER A 39 5.74 -9.87 2.11
N GLY A 40 5.69 -9.38 3.35
CA GLY A 40 6.86 -8.92 4.11
C GLY A 40 7.29 -7.48 3.81
N THR A 41 6.56 -6.76 2.96
CA THR A 41 6.79 -5.34 2.67
C THR A 41 6.63 -4.49 3.93
N LEU A 42 5.57 -4.69 4.73
CA LEU A 42 5.32 -3.85 5.91
C LEU A 42 6.44 -4.00 6.95
N GLN A 43 6.88 -5.24 7.19
CA GLN A 43 7.96 -5.52 8.13
C GLN A 43 9.26 -4.84 7.69
N LYS A 44 9.59 -4.88 6.40
CA LYS A 44 10.81 -4.26 5.87
C LYS A 44 10.72 -2.73 5.84
N ALA A 45 9.56 -2.17 5.52
CA ALA A 45 9.32 -0.74 5.60
C ALA A 45 9.53 -0.24 7.03
N ALA A 46 8.93 -0.91 8.03
CA ALA A 46 9.13 -0.59 9.43
C ALA A 46 10.60 -0.75 9.86
N ALA A 47 11.29 -1.80 9.43
CA ALA A 47 12.72 -2.00 9.69
C ALA A 47 13.61 -0.92 9.04
N ALA A 48 13.17 -0.34 7.92
CA ALA A 48 13.80 0.81 7.28
C ALA A 48 13.45 2.16 7.94
N GLY A 49 12.70 2.15 9.05
CA GLY A 49 12.33 3.34 9.81
C GLY A 49 11.07 4.05 9.30
N ALA A 50 10.29 3.42 8.42
CA ALA A 50 9.02 3.97 7.98
C ALA A 50 7.96 3.84 9.06
N ASP A 51 7.22 4.92 9.32
CA ASP A 51 5.96 4.85 10.03
C ASP A 51 4.84 4.55 9.02
N LEU A 52 4.29 3.34 9.12
CA LEU A 52 3.26 2.84 8.21
C LEU A 52 1.95 3.63 8.30
N PHE A 53 1.68 4.26 9.46
CA PHE A 53 0.46 5.03 9.68
C PHE A 53 0.57 6.48 9.19
N SER A 54 1.76 6.93 8.79
CA SER A 54 1.98 8.23 8.11
C SER A 54 2.29 8.09 6.62
N LEU A 55 2.13 6.90 6.03
CA LEU A 55 2.15 6.74 4.57
C LEU A 55 1.03 7.57 3.93
N ASP A 56 1.36 8.37 2.93
CA ASP A 56 0.39 9.23 2.24
C ASP A 56 -0.34 8.44 1.15
N ALA A 57 0.40 7.61 0.40
CA ALA A 57 -0.17 6.81 -0.67
C ALA A 57 0.46 5.42 -0.79
N LEU A 58 -0.30 4.50 -1.38
CA LEU A 58 0.16 3.20 -1.84
C LEU A 58 -0.21 3.06 -3.31
N LEU A 59 0.78 2.94 -4.19
CA LEU A 59 0.56 2.67 -5.60
C LEU A 59 0.66 1.16 -5.84
N LEU A 60 -0.45 0.55 -6.23
CA LEU A 60 -0.53 -0.86 -6.56
C LEU A 60 -0.50 -1.01 -8.08
N THR A 61 0.57 -1.64 -8.60
CA THR A 61 0.75 -1.80 -10.05
C THR A 61 -0.25 -2.78 -10.65
N HIS A 62 -0.48 -3.91 -9.99
CA HIS A 62 -1.43 -4.96 -10.37
C HIS A 62 -1.73 -5.89 -9.19
N VAL A 63 -2.59 -6.90 -9.38
CA VAL A 63 -3.16 -7.71 -8.30
C VAL A 63 -2.56 -9.10 -8.11
N HIS A 64 -1.37 -9.36 -8.64
CA HIS A 64 -0.67 -10.57 -8.22
C HIS A 64 -0.34 -10.48 -6.73
N LEU A 65 -0.41 -11.61 -6.01
CA LEU A 65 -0.28 -11.64 -4.55
C LEU A 65 1.10 -11.18 -4.09
N ASP A 66 2.12 -11.33 -4.92
CA ASP A 66 3.46 -10.82 -4.67
C ASP A 66 3.55 -9.28 -4.79
N HIS A 67 2.47 -8.60 -5.20
CA HIS A 67 2.35 -7.14 -5.16
C HIS A 67 1.25 -6.65 -4.21
N LEU A 68 0.33 -7.51 -3.76
CA LEU A 68 -0.88 -7.12 -3.01
C LEU A 68 -0.91 -7.63 -1.56
N ALA A 69 -0.27 -8.75 -1.24
CA ALA A 69 -0.58 -9.54 -0.04
C ALA A 69 -0.55 -8.75 1.28
N ASP A 70 0.41 -7.84 1.46
CA ASP A 70 0.59 -7.07 2.68
C ASP A 70 -0.34 -5.85 2.77
N LEU A 71 -1.05 -5.49 1.69
CA LEU A 71 -2.10 -4.47 1.77
C LEU A 71 -3.27 -4.96 2.64
N LEU A 72 -3.57 -6.26 2.67
CA LEU A 72 -4.64 -6.82 3.51
C LEU A 72 -4.40 -6.64 5.02
N PRO A 73 -3.26 -7.06 5.61
CA PRO A 73 -2.98 -6.81 7.01
C PRO A 73 -2.84 -5.31 7.33
N LEU A 74 -2.35 -4.48 6.39
CA LEU A 74 -2.33 -3.02 6.58
C LEU A 74 -3.74 -2.46 6.69
N ALA A 75 -4.63 -2.82 5.78
CA ALA A 75 -6.02 -2.39 5.78
C ALA A 75 -6.77 -2.87 7.03
N PHE A 76 -6.56 -4.11 7.46
CA PHE A 76 -7.08 -4.60 8.73
C PHE A 76 -6.58 -3.77 9.92
N ALA A 77 -5.28 -3.45 9.97
CA ALA A 77 -4.74 -2.60 11.02
C ALA A 77 -5.40 -1.20 11.02
N LEU A 78 -5.68 -0.65 9.85
CA LEU A 78 -6.39 0.63 9.68
C LEU A 78 -7.89 0.56 10.05
N SER A 79 -8.48 -0.64 10.18
CA SER A 79 -9.84 -0.84 10.69
C SER A 79 -9.94 -0.83 12.22
N ILE A 80 -8.81 -0.86 12.93
CA ILE A 80 -8.80 -0.89 14.40
C ILE A 80 -9.24 0.49 14.94
N PRO A 81 -10.26 0.59 15.82
CA PRO A 81 -10.82 1.87 16.27
C PRO A 81 -9.86 2.85 16.96
N ARG A 82 -8.69 2.36 17.41
CA ARG A 82 -7.66 3.18 18.07
C ARG A 82 -6.64 3.76 17.10
N ILE A 83 -6.70 3.37 15.84
CA ILE A 83 -5.82 3.89 14.79
C ILE A 83 -6.54 5.07 14.15
N GLU A 84 -5.96 6.25 14.34
CA GLU A 84 -6.42 7.49 13.74
C GLU A 84 -5.32 8.02 12.84
N ARG A 85 -5.72 8.58 11.69
CA ARG A 85 -4.81 9.20 10.75
C ARG A 85 -5.21 10.66 10.55
N SER A 86 -4.21 11.52 10.35
CA SER A 86 -4.43 12.92 10.00
C SER A 86 -4.99 13.09 8.58
N ALA A 87 -4.69 12.15 7.69
CA ALA A 87 -5.22 12.05 6.34
C ALA A 87 -5.32 10.56 5.94
N PRO A 88 -6.32 10.15 5.14
CA PRO A 88 -6.46 8.75 4.75
C PRO A 88 -5.28 8.29 3.90
N LEU A 89 -4.88 7.02 4.05
CA LEU A 89 -3.98 6.39 3.09
C LEU A 89 -4.71 6.29 1.76
N GLN A 90 -4.16 6.90 0.71
CA GLN A 90 -4.72 6.78 -0.64
C GLN A 90 -4.13 5.55 -1.34
N VAL A 91 -4.94 4.51 -1.56
CA VAL A 91 -4.54 3.36 -2.37
C VAL A 91 -4.87 3.65 -3.83
N ILE A 92 -3.84 3.94 -4.61
CA ILE A 92 -3.90 4.22 -6.05
C ILE A 92 -3.74 2.91 -6.79
N LEU A 93 -4.72 2.57 -7.62
CA LEU A 93 -4.84 1.22 -8.17
C LEU A 93 -5.59 1.21 -9.50
N SER A 94 -5.43 0.16 -10.31
CA SER A 94 -6.18 0.03 -11.56
C SER A 94 -7.65 -0.33 -11.32
N HIS A 95 -8.51 -0.11 -12.32
CA HIS A 95 -9.91 -0.55 -12.26
C HIS A 95 -10.07 -2.06 -12.04
N GLU A 96 -9.12 -2.85 -12.55
CA GLU A 96 -9.07 -4.29 -12.29
C GLU A 96 -8.72 -4.59 -10.83
N ALA A 97 -7.77 -3.83 -10.28
CA ALA A 97 -7.42 -3.93 -8.88
C ALA A 97 -8.58 -3.55 -7.96
N LEU A 98 -9.39 -2.56 -8.33
CA LEU A 98 -10.56 -2.15 -7.56
C LEU A 98 -11.57 -3.30 -7.44
N ARG A 99 -11.82 -4.02 -8.54
CA ARG A 99 -12.73 -5.18 -8.53
C ARG A 99 -12.22 -6.28 -7.62
N THR A 100 -10.91 -6.51 -7.60
CA THR A 100 -10.28 -7.51 -6.73
C THR A 100 -10.38 -7.10 -5.26
N TRP A 101 -10.09 -5.83 -4.95
CA TRP A 101 -10.27 -5.27 -3.62
C TRP A 101 -11.70 -5.45 -3.11
N ASN A 102 -12.71 -5.06 -3.89
CA ASN A 102 -14.11 -5.16 -3.48
C ASN A 102 -14.49 -6.61 -3.12
N ARG A 103 -14.06 -7.60 -3.93
CA ARG A 103 -14.29 -9.02 -3.64
C ARG A 103 -13.60 -9.49 -2.36
N LEU A 104 -12.39 -8.99 -2.09
CA LEU A 104 -11.67 -9.32 -0.87
C LEU A 104 -12.31 -8.67 0.36
N GLN A 105 -12.78 -7.43 0.22
CA GLN A 105 -13.52 -6.72 1.26
C GLN A 105 -14.84 -7.44 1.59
N ASP A 106 -15.63 -7.81 0.59
CA ASP A 106 -16.87 -8.58 0.78
C ASP A 106 -16.61 -9.92 1.48
N ALA A 107 -15.52 -10.61 1.13
CA ALA A 107 -15.17 -11.91 1.70
C ALA A 107 -14.61 -11.83 3.13
N LEU A 108 -14.03 -10.69 3.51
CA LEU A 108 -13.34 -10.50 4.79
C LEU A 108 -14.05 -9.52 5.73
N ASP A 109 -15.24 -9.02 5.37
CA ASP A 109 -16.04 -8.16 6.23
C ASP A 109 -16.35 -8.83 7.60
N PRO A 110 -16.29 -8.11 8.73
CA PRO A 110 -15.94 -6.69 8.90
C PRO A 110 -14.44 -6.40 9.09
N TRP A 111 -13.58 -7.39 8.86
CA TRP A 111 -12.15 -7.30 9.16
C TRP A 111 -11.37 -6.49 8.11
N LEU A 112 -11.91 -6.28 6.90
CA LEU A 112 -11.29 -5.47 5.84
C LEU A 112 -12.10 -4.21 5.53
N THR A 113 -12.63 -3.55 6.56
CA THR A 113 -13.56 -2.41 6.40
C THR A 113 -13.01 -1.15 7.09
N PRO A 114 -11.84 -0.63 6.68
CA PRO A 114 -11.27 0.57 7.30
C PRO A 114 -12.17 1.78 7.05
N PRO A 115 -12.33 2.69 8.02
CA PRO A 115 -13.11 3.91 7.81
C PRO A 115 -12.45 4.77 6.72
N ALA A 116 -13.27 5.52 5.97
CA ALA A 116 -12.79 6.40 4.90
C ALA A 116 -11.82 7.49 5.38
N THR A 117 -11.79 7.77 6.69
CA THR A 117 -10.79 8.66 7.32
C THR A 117 -9.40 8.04 7.40
N ASN A 118 -9.29 6.71 7.33
CA ASN A 118 -8.03 5.98 7.42
C ASN A 118 -7.57 5.43 6.07
N LEU A 119 -8.48 5.06 5.18
CA LEU A 119 -8.13 4.50 3.87
C LEU A 119 -9.13 4.92 2.80
N THR A 120 -8.64 5.35 1.64
CA THR A 120 -9.43 5.63 0.44
C THR A 120 -8.86 4.88 -0.76
N LEU A 121 -9.72 4.57 -1.73
CA LEU A 121 -9.32 3.93 -2.99
C LEU A 121 -9.40 4.98 -4.11
N ARG A 122 -8.35 5.11 -4.90
CA ARG A 122 -8.29 6.00 -6.06
C ARG A 122 -8.01 5.19 -7.33
N PRO A 123 -9.05 4.78 -8.07
CA PRO A 123 -8.88 4.12 -9.36
C PRO A 123 -8.16 5.05 -10.34
N LEU A 124 -7.15 4.55 -11.04
CA LEU A 124 -6.40 5.29 -12.06
C LEU A 124 -6.80 4.83 -13.47
N HIS A 125 -6.88 5.76 -14.41
CA HIS A 125 -7.08 5.47 -15.83
C HIS A 125 -5.76 5.50 -16.62
N PRO A 126 -5.63 4.71 -17.71
CA PRO A 126 -4.50 4.83 -18.62
C PRO A 126 -4.37 6.25 -19.17
N GLY A 127 -3.17 6.84 -19.05
CA GLY A 127 -2.88 8.21 -19.52
C GLY A 127 -3.31 9.31 -18.55
N GLU A 128 -3.83 8.97 -17.37
CA GLU A 128 -4.07 9.92 -16.30
C GLU A 128 -2.77 10.22 -15.54
N ASP A 129 -2.40 11.50 -15.49
CA ASP A 129 -1.24 11.95 -14.72
C ASP A 129 -1.58 12.10 -13.22
N LEU A 130 -0.67 11.65 -12.37
CA LEU A 130 -0.72 11.83 -10.92
C LEU A 130 -0.10 13.18 -10.54
N HIS A 131 -0.82 14.28 -10.75
CA HIS A 131 -0.29 15.62 -10.50
C HIS A 131 -0.23 16.02 -9.03
N THR A 132 -1.05 15.43 -8.15
CA THR A 132 -1.02 15.68 -6.70
C THR A 132 -1.51 14.46 -5.92
N LEU A 133 -0.69 14.00 -4.97
CA LEU A 133 -1.18 13.29 -3.80
C LEU A 133 -1.80 14.37 -2.90
N GLY A 134 -3.11 14.56 -3.06
CA GLY A 134 -3.88 15.60 -2.35
C GLY A 134 -4.04 15.29 -0.88
#